data_AF-A0A4Q5XWQ6-F1
#
_entry.id   AF-A0A4Q5XWQ6-F1
#
_cell.length_a   1.000
_cell.length_b   1.000
_cell.length_c   1.000
_cell.angle_alpha   90.00
_cell.angle_beta   90.00
_cell.angle_gamma   90.00
#
_symmetry.space_group_name_H-M   'P 1'
#
loop_
_entity.id
_entity.type
_entity.pdbx_description
1 polymer ?
#
loop_
_entity_poly.entity_id
_entity_poly.type
_entity_poly.pdbx_seq_one_letter_code
_entity_poly.pdbx_strand_id
1 'polypeptide(L)'
;FLYKDFEASESLAPIPTHVDAVTRPTKPYLDMTFGMGKEGHPALAMTHYNAIQFCKWLYARTGIFYRLPTEAEWEYANRAGQQTAFYSGNDTTALADYAWFAANSEGKTHPVGKKKPNAWGLYDMSGNAAEWTYDQYNAEFYSTISAAQVTDPIAAPTKLYSHVIRGGSYLDNAERLRASARMASDPIWKQIDPQIPKSNWWFPEAPFIGIRLVRPVKTPTKQEIEAYYNKPPIKDF
;
A
#
# COMPACT_ATOMS: atom_id res chain seq x y z
N PHE A 1 17.93 0.67 -22.41
CA PHE A 1 17.96 -0.19 -23.60
C PHE A 1 19.19 -1.06 -23.50
N LEU A 2 19.04 -2.37 -23.56
CA LEU A 2 20.16 -3.30 -23.65
C LEU A 2 20.08 -3.94 -25.03
N TYR A 3 21.23 -4.04 -25.70
CA TYR A 3 21.30 -4.69 -27.01
C TYR A 3 20.91 -6.17 -26.86
N LYS A 4 20.25 -6.72 -27.88
CA LYS A 4 19.75 -8.10 -27.89
C LYS A 4 20.81 -9.14 -27.47
N ASP A 5 22.08 -8.87 -27.76
CA ASP A 5 23.20 -9.77 -27.48
C ASP A 5 23.62 -9.79 -25.99
N PHE A 6 23.22 -8.79 -25.20
CA PHE A 6 23.51 -8.73 -23.76
C PHE A 6 22.56 -9.59 -22.92
N GLU A 7 21.36 -9.90 -23.42
CA GLU A 7 20.30 -10.62 -22.69
C GLU A 7 20.21 -12.12 -23.06
N ALA A 8 21.09 -12.60 -23.95
CA ALA A 8 21.11 -14.00 -24.39
C ALA A 8 21.43 -14.99 -23.25
N SER A 9 22.03 -14.53 -22.14
CA SER A 9 22.38 -15.37 -20.98
C SER A 9 21.25 -15.57 -19.96
N GLU A 10 20.17 -14.78 -20.04
CA GLU A 10 19.13 -14.73 -18.99
C GLU A 10 17.70 -14.95 -19.53
N SER A 11 17.52 -15.12 -20.84
CA SER A 11 16.20 -15.36 -21.43
C SER A 11 15.75 -16.82 -21.27
N LEU A 12 14.53 -17.01 -20.76
CA LEU A 12 13.88 -18.32 -20.62
C LEU A 12 13.49 -18.97 -21.96
N ALA A 13 13.52 -18.19 -23.06
CA ALA A 13 13.25 -18.64 -24.42
C ALA A 13 14.09 -17.85 -25.43
N PRO A 14 14.38 -18.39 -26.62
CA PRO A 14 15.13 -17.68 -27.66
C PRO A 14 14.40 -16.40 -28.10
N ILE A 15 15.11 -15.27 -28.13
CA ILE A 15 14.59 -14.00 -28.65
C ILE A 15 14.47 -14.11 -30.18
N PRO A 16 13.30 -13.83 -30.79
CA PRO A 16 13.13 -13.90 -32.25
C PRO A 16 14.09 -12.99 -33.02
N THR A 17 14.53 -13.41 -34.20
CA THR A 17 15.55 -12.73 -35.01
C THR A 17 15.17 -11.32 -35.49
N HIS A 18 13.87 -10.99 -35.49
CA HIS A 18 13.34 -9.68 -35.88
C HIS A 18 13.26 -8.67 -34.73
N VAL A 19 13.69 -9.03 -33.52
CA VAL A 19 13.70 -8.15 -32.36
C VAL A 19 15.04 -7.41 -32.29
N ASP A 20 15.01 -6.11 -32.55
CA ASP A 20 16.22 -5.27 -32.54
C ASP A 20 16.59 -4.76 -31.13
N ALA A 21 15.62 -4.72 -30.22
CA ALA A 21 15.82 -4.30 -28.84
C ALA A 21 14.84 -5.00 -27.89
N VAL A 22 15.33 -5.34 -26.70
CA VAL A 22 14.51 -5.79 -25.59
C VAL A 22 14.50 -4.69 -24.53
N THR A 23 13.31 -4.34 -24.05
CA THR A 23 13.17 -3.49 -22.87
C THR A 23 12.95 -4.38 -21.66
N ARG A 24 13.68 -4.10 -20.59
CA ARG A 24 13.38 -4.63 -19.27
C ARG A 24 13.18 -3.46 -18.30
N PRO A 25 12.43 -3.65 -17.22
CA PRO A 25 12.45 -2.70 -16.12
C PRO A 25 13.90 -2.47 -15.67
N THR A 26 14.29 -1.21 -15.52
CA THR A 26 15.56 -0.86 -14.86
C THR A 26 15.57 -1.55 -13.50
N LYS A 27 16.66 -2.26 -13.16
CA LYS A 27 16.82 -2.80 -11.81
C LYS A 27 16.65 -1.63 -10.83
N PRO A 28 15.80 -1.76 -9.79
CA PRO A 28 15.71 -0.73 -8.77
C PRO A 28 17.12 -0.38 -8.26
N TYR A 29 17.41 0.91 -8.12
CA TYR A 29 18.72 1.36 -7.62
C TYR A 29 18.95 0.94 -6.16
N LEU A 30 17.87 0.68 -5.42
CA LEU A 30 17.88 0.17 -4.06
C LEU A 30 17.17 -1.18 -4.03
N ASP A 31 17.63 -2.09 -3.18
CA ASP A 31 16.85 -3.28 -2.84
C ASP A 31 15.64 -2.84 -2.00
N MET A 32 14.46 -2.84 -2.62
CA MET A 32 13.20 -2.41 -2.01
C MET A 32 12.70 -3.36 -0.90
N THR A 33 13.42 -4.45 -0.61
CA THR A 33 13.17 -5.30 0.56
C THR A 33 13.85 -4.76 1.81
N PHE A 34 14.81 -3.83 1.67
CA PHE A 34 15.60 -3.26 2.76
C PHE A 34 16.23 -4.33 3.68
N GLY A 35 16.57 -5.49 3.10
CA GLY A 35 17.13 -6.62 3.85
C GLY A 35 16.12 -7.38 4.72
N MET A 36 14.83 -7.06 4.67
CA MET A 36 13.79 -7.69 5.50
C MET A 36 13.30 -9.03 4.94
N GLY A 37 13.51 -9.28 3.64
CA GLY A 37 13.09 -10.50 2.96
C GLY A 37 12.00 -10.27 1.91
N LYS A 38 11.82 -11.26 1.03
CA LYS A 38 10.86 -11.23 -0.10
C LYS A 38 9.63 -12.09 0.11
N GLU A 39 9.77 -13.16 0.89
CA GLU A 39 8.74 -14.17 1.08
C GLU A 39 8.18 -14.09 2.48
N GLY A 40 6.85 -14.11 2.60
CA GLY A 40 6.15 -14.03 3.87
C GLY A 40 6.20 -12.66 4.54
N HIS A 41 6.96 -11.69 4.04
CA HIS A 41 7.00 -10.31 4.54
C HIS A 41 6.07 -9.39 3.74
N PRO A 42 5.62 -8.26 4.33
CA PRO A 42 4.90 -7.24 3.57
C PRO A 42 5.77 -6.71 2.43
N ALA A 43 5.16 -6.47 1.26
CA ALA A 43 5.81 -5.72 0.19
C ALA A 43 5.79 -4.23 0.55
N LEU A 44 6.91 -3.53 0.35
CA LEU A 44 7.16 -2.19 0.91
C LEU A 44 7.55 -1.18 -0.16
N ALA A 45 7.59 0.10 0.25
CA ALA A 45 8.20 1.21 -0.47
C ALA A 45 7.67 1.44 -1.88
N MET A 46 6.41 1.09 -2.10
CA MET A 46 5.69 1.38 -3.33
C MET A 46 4.94 2.70 -3.20
N THR A 47 4.82 3.43 -4.31
CA THR A 47 3.93 4.59 -4.36
C THR A 47 2.46 4.17 -4.33
N HIS A 48 1.58 5.11 -3.98
CA HIS A 48 0.13 4.91 -4.11
C HIS A 48 -0.26 4.57 -5.57
N TYR A 49 0.43 5.16 -6.56
CA TYR A 49 0.23 4.80 -7.97
C TYR A 49 0.62 3.35 -8.26
N ASN A 50 1.79 2.89 -7.80
CA ASN A 50 2.24 1.51 -7.98
C ASN A 50 1.29 0.51 -7.32
N ALA A 51 0.82 0.82 -6.12
CA ALA A 51 -0.19 0.03 -5.42
C ALA A 51 -1.46 -0.21 -6.28
N ILE A 52 -1.95 0.84 -6.95
CA ILE A 52 -3.09 0.74 -7.89
C ILE A 52 -2.71 -0.05 -9.15
N GLN A 53 -1.51 0.15 -9.70
CA GLN A 53 -1.06 -0.60 -10.87
C GLN A 53 -0.83 -2.10 -10.58
N PHE A 54 -0.43 -2.45 -9.36
CA PHE A 54 -0.40 -3.84 -8.91
C PHE A 54 -1.80 -4.47 -8.90
N CYS A 55 -2.80 -3.73 -8.41
CA CYS A 55 -4.20 -4.17 -8.50
C CYS A 55 -4.64 -4.39 -9.95
N LYS A 56 -4.30 -3.44 -10.85
CA LYS A 56 -4.59 -3.54 -12.29
C LYS A 56 -3.93 -4.76 -12.92
N TRP A 57 -2.67 -5.01 -12.61
CA TRP A 57 -1.94 -6.18 -13.07
C TRP A 57 -2.63 -7.46 -12.59
N LEU A 58 -2.99 -7.53 -11.30
CA LEU A 58 -3.67 -8.70 -10.75
C LEU A 58 -5.03 -8.94 -11.42
N TYR A 59 -5.77 -7.88 -11.73
CA TYR A 59 -6.98 -7.96 -12.55
C TYR A 59 -6.71 -8.52 -13.95
N ALA A 60 -5.70 -8.02 -14.65
CA ALA A 60 -5.33 -8.54 -15.97
C ALA A 60 -4.93 -10.02 -15.94
N ARG A 61 -4.36 -10.50 -14.82
CA ARG A 61 -3.94 -11.89 -14.62
C ARG A 61 -5.07 -12.84 -14.24
N THR A 62 -6.08 -12.34 -13.52
CA THR A 62 -7.09 -13.20 -12.86
C THR A 62 -8.50 -12.96 -13.36
N GLY A 63 -8.77 -11.82 -14.01
CA GLY A 63 -10.12 -11.34 -14.32
C GLY A 63 -10.90 -10.84 -13.10
N ILE A 64 -10.32 -10.87 -11.90
CA ILE A 64 -10.99 -10.46 -10.65
C ILE A 64 -10.59 -9.02 -10.32
N PHE A 65 -11.58 -8.16 -10.09
CA PHE A 65 -11.33 -6.77 -9.74
C PHE A 65 -10.81 -6.65 -8.30
N TYR A 66 -9.62 -6.08 -8.17
CA TYR A 66 -9.01 -5.71 -6.89
C TYR A 66 -8.76 -4.20 -6.84
N ARG A 67 -8.82 -3.62 -5.65
CA ARG A 67 -8.48 -2.22 -5.43
C ARG A 67 -7.88 -2.01 -4.05
N LEU A 68 -7.36 -0.82 -3.81
CA LEU A 68 -7.08 -0.38 -2.45
C LEU A 68 -8.38 -0.23 -1.65
N PRO A 69 -8.35 -0.50 -0.33
CA PRO A 69 -9.46 -0.16 0.55
C PRO A 69 -9.67 1.37 0.55
N THR A 70 -10.91 1.80 0.74
CA THR A 70 -11.15 3.18 1.16
C THR A 70 -10.67 3.34 2.61
N GLU A 71 -10.41 4.57 3.04
CA GLU A 71 -10.07 4.86 4.44
C GLU A 71 -11.14 4.32 5.41
N ALA A 72 -12.42 4.51 5.05
CA ALA A 72 -13.54 4.04 5.85
C ALA A 72 -13.61 2.51 5.92
N GLU A 73 -13.45 1.82 4.80
CA GLU A 73 -13.40 0.35 4.77
C GLU A 73 -12.23 -0.20 5.59
N TRP A 74 -11.06 0.45 5.49
CA TRP A 74 -9.88 0.06 6.24
C TRP A 74 -10.13 0.16 7.74
N GLU A 75 -10.67 1.28 8.22
CA GLU A 75 -10.97 1.46 9.65
C GLU A 75 -12.03 0.48 10.14
N TYR A 76 -13.09 0.29 9.36
CA TYR A 76 -14.15 -0.67 9.67
C TYR A 76 -13.60 -2.10 9.79
N ALA A 77 -12.75 -2.50 8.85
CA ALA A 77 -12.06 -3.79 8.87
C ALA A 77 -11.09 -3.94 10.05
N ASN A 78 -10.33 -2.89 10.40
CA ASN A 78 -9.41 -2.92 11.54
C ASN A 78 -10.18 -3.16 12.84
N ARG A 79 -11.27 -2.40 13.03
CA ARG A 79 -12.13 -2.46 14.21
C ARG A 79 -12.83 -3.80 14.39
N ALA A 80 -13.26 -4.43 13.29
CA ALA A 80 -13.96 -5.72 13.30
C ALA A 80 -15.11 -5.78 14.34
N GLY A 81 -15.89 -4.71 14.45
CA GLY A 81 -17.01 -4.57 15.38
C GLY A 81 -16.68 -3.89 16.73
N GLN A 82 -15.41 -3.59 17.01
CA GLN A 82 -15.01 -2.93 18.25
C GLN A 82 -15.00 -1.39 18.14
N GLN A 83 -15.32 -0.72 19.25
CA GLN A 83 -15.28 0.76 19.37
C GLN A 83 -14.08 1.26 20.18
N THR A 84 -13.06 0.41 20.34
CA THR A 84 -11.86 0.67 21.14
C THR A 84 -10.77 1.39 20.35
N ALA A 85 -9.72 1.84 21.04
CA ALA A 85 -8.56 2.47 20.40
C ALA A 85 -7.78 1.49 19.52
N PHE A 86 -7.65 0.24 19.94
CA PHE A 86 -7.03 -0.86 19.21
C PHE A 86 -8.01 -2.03 19.15
N TYR A 87 -7.89 -2.92 18.17
CA TYR A 87 -8.69 -4.15 18.17
C TYR A 87 -8.24 -5.15 19.25
N SER A 88 -7.16 -4.84 19.99
CA SER A 88 -6.75 -5.54 21.22
C SER A 88 -7.38 -4.96 22.49
N GLY A 89 -8.05 -3.80 22.42
CA GLY A 89 -8.60 -3.08 23.58
C GLY A 89 -8.25 -1.59 23.59
N ASN A 90 -8.39 -0.94 24.75
CA ASN A 90 -8.06 0.48 24.93
C ASN A 90 -6.67 0.72 25.51
N ASP A 91 -6.04 -0.32 26.06
CA ASP A 91 -4.68 -0.25 26.59
C ASP A 91 -3.64 -0.71 25.55
N THR A 92 -2.39 -0.38 25.84
CA THR A 92 -1.24 -0.78 25.03
C THR A 92 -0.58 -2.06 25.54
N THR A 93 -1.00 -2.58 26.71
CA THR A 93 -0.37 -3.73 27.36
C THR A 93 -0.56 -5.00 26.55
N ALA A 94 -1.74 -5.16 25.95
CA ALA A 94 -2.03 -6.28 25.06
C ALA A 94 -1.45 -6.11 23.64
N LEU A 95 -1.05 -4.90 23.23
CA LEU A 95 -0.73 -4.58 21.83
C LEU A 95 0.41 -5.44 21.26
N ALA A 96 1.38 -5.83 22.10
CA ALA A 96 2.49 -6.69 21.69
C ALA A 96 2.08 -8.09 21.22
N ASP A 97 0.89 -8.57 21.59
CA ASP A 97 0.32 -9.84 21.10
C ASP A 97 -0.31 -9.72 19.71
N TYR A 98 -0.66 -8.50 19.29
CA TYR A 98 -1.44 -8.22 18.09
C TYR A 98 -0.65 -7.46 17.01
N ALA A 99 0.44 -6.77 17.38
CA ALA A 99 1.17 -5.91 16.46
C ALA A 99 2.70 -6.03 16.57
N TRP A 100 3.36 -5.75 15.45
CA TRP A 100 4.79 -5.44 15.39
C TRP A 100 4.99 -3.93 15.28
N PHE A 101 5.62 -3.31 16.27
CA PHE A 101 5.76 -1.86 16.37
C PHE A 101 7.08 -1.49 17.04
N ALA A 102 7.39 -0.21 17.20
CA ALA A 102 8.73 0.25 17.63
C ALA A 102 9.28 -0.48 18.87
N ALA A 103 8.41 -0.82 19.83
CA ALA A 103 8.83 -1.45 21.08
C ALA A 103 9.19 -2.95 20.96
N ASN A 104 8.75 -3.65 19.91
CA ASN A 104 8.94 -5.11 19.78
C ASN A 104 9.37 -5.58 18.38
N SER A 105 9.54 -4.67 17.40
CA SER A 105 9.82 -5.02 16.01
C SER A 105 11.31 -5.22 15.73
N GLU A 106 12.20 -4.74 16.61
CA GLU A 106 13.64 -4.66 16.36
C GLU A 106 13.99 -3.80 15.13
N GLY A 107 13.13 -2.83 14.78
CA GLY A 107 13.38 -1.92 13.66
C GLY A 107 13.26 -2.57 12.28
N LYS A 108 12.50 -3.66 12.16
CA LYS A 108 12.25 -4.36 10.89
C LYS A 108 10.81 -4.86 10.79
N THR A 109 10.36 -5.16 9.57
CA THR A 109 9.13 -5.93 9.38
C THR A 109 9.32 -7.38 9.78
N HIS A 110 8.21 -8.06 10.03
CA HIS A 110 8.15 -9.47 10.37
C HIS A 110 7.25 -10.22 9.40
N PRO A 111 7.36 -11.56 9.32
CA PRO A 111 6.45 -12.32 8.50
C PRO A 111 4.98 -12.04 8.87
N VAL A 112 4.14 -11.88 7.86
CA VAL A 112 2.71 -11.59 8.02
C VAL A 112 2.00 -12.73 8.75
N GLY A 113 0.96 -12.39 9.51
CA GLY A 113 0.12 -13.36 10.19
C GLY A 113 0.75 -14.02 11.41
N LYS A 114 1.80 -13.42 12.00
CA LYS A 114 2.51 -13.98 13.17
C LYS A 114 2.03 -13.44 14.52
N LYS A 115 1.21 -12.39 14.52
CA LYS A 115 0.51 -11.91 15.71
C LYS A 115 -0.95 -12.36 15.71
N LYS A 116 -1.68 -12.13 16.80
CA LYS A 116 -3.10 -12.47 16.88
C LYS A 116 -3.91 -11.61 15.89
N PRO A 117 -4.89 -12.20 15.17
CA PRO A 117 -5.76 -11.43 14.29
C PRO A 117 -6.81 -10.65 15.09
N ASN A 118 -7.53 -9.76 14.41
CA ASN A 118 -8.77 -9.19 14.95
C ASN A 118 -9.95 -10.19 14.86
N ALA A 119 -11.12 -9.78 15.32
CA ALA A 119 -12.31 -10.64 15.40
C ALA A 119 -12.82 -11.18 14.04
N TRP A 120 -12.38 -10.61 12.91
CA TRP A 120 -12.70 -11.09 11.56
C TRP A 120 -11.59 -11.93 10.93
N GLY A 121 -10.54 -12.26 11.68
CA GLY A 121 -9.41 -13.03 11.17
C GLY A 121 -8.44 -12.20 10.33
N LEU A 122 -8.49 -10.87 10.40
CA LEU A 122 -7.53 -10.01 9.73
C LEU A 122 -6.28 -9.81 10.59
N TYR A 123 -5.14 -10.09 10.01
CA TYR A 123 -3.83 -9.96 10.64
C TYR A 123 -3.16 -8.64 10.25
N ASP A 124 -2.26 -8.19 11.13
CA ASP A 124 -1.37 -7.05 10.90
C ASP A 124 -2.13 -5.77 10.50
N MET A 125 -3.38 -5.63 10.94
CA MET A 125 -4.15 -4.39 10.72
C MET A 125 -3.57 -3.22 11.53
N SER A 126 -2.70 -3.49 12.51
CA SER A 126 -1.96 -2.48 13.28
C SER A 126 -0.50 -2.91 13.35
N GLY A 127 0.42 -2.03 12.95
CA GLY A 127 1.85 -2.30 12.91
C GLY A 127 2.28 -3.15 11.71
N ASN A 128 3.48 -3.74 11.81
CA ASN A 128 4.21 -4.40 10.74
C ASN A 128 4.50 -3.43 9.58
N ALA A 129 3.54 -3.16 8.70
CA ALA A 129 3.65 -2.14 7.68
C ALA A 129 2.41 -1.26 7.70
N ALA A 130 2.61 0.05 7.56
CA ALA A 130 1.51 0.96 7.32
C ALA A 130 0.95 0.71 5.91
N GLU A 131 -0.33 0.97 5.69
CA GLU A 131 -1.00 0.54 4.45
C GLU A 131 -1.62 1.71 3.70
N TRP A 132 -1.39 1.76 2.39
CA TRP A 132 -2.11 2.68 1.51
C TRP A 132 -3.61 2.42 1.54
N THR A 133 -4.37 3.50 1.65
CA THR A 133 -5.78 3.52 1.25
C THR A 133 -5.93 4.34 -0.02
N TYR A 134 -7.10 4.24 -0.65
CA TYR A 134 -7.38 4.96 -1.89
C TYR A 134 -7.51 6.48 -1.68
N ASP A 135 -7.86 6.92 -0.48
CA ASP A 135 -8.31 8.28 -0.18
C ASP A 135 -7.19 9.33 -0.23
N GLN A 136 -7.56 10.54 -0.64
CA GLN A 136 -6.75 11.74 -0.43
C GLN A 136 -6.81 12.15 1.04
N TYR A 137 -5.65 12.44 1.62
CA TYR A 137 -5.61 12.96 2.97
C TYR A 137 -6.16 14.39 2.99
N ASN A 138 -7.22 14.57 3.76
CA ASN A 138 -7.78 15.87 4.12
C ASN A 138 -8.16 15.83 5.61
N ALA A 139 -7.56 16.74 6.38
CA ALA A 139 -7.79 16.84 7.82
C ALA A 139 -9.25 17.17 8.15
N GLU A 140 -9.91 17.95 7.29
CA GLU A 140 -11.29 18.40 7.46
C GLU A 140 -12.33 17.47 6.82
N PHE A 141 -11.92 16.37 6.18
CA PHE A 141 -12.87 15.52 5.46
C PHE A 141 -14.03 15.05 6.36
N TYR A 142 -13.74 14.68 7.61
CA TYR A 142 -14.75 14.20 8.54
C TYR A 142 -15.72 15.29 9.02
N SER A 143 -15.31 16.57 9.05
CA SER A 143 -16.21 17.67 9.38
C SER A 143 -17.11 18.07 8.21
N THR A 144 -16.73 17.73 6.98
CA THR A 144 -17.52 18.01 5.76
C THR A 144 -18.65 17.01 5.49
N ILE A 145 -18.60 15.83 6.11
CA ILE A 145 -19.62 14.79 5.95
C ILE A 145 -20.68 14.90 7.06
N SER A 146 -21.96 15.02 6.69
CA SER A 146 -23.02 15.19 7.70
C SER A 146 -23.30 13.85 8.39
N ALA A 147 -23.47 13.90 9.72
CA ALA A 147 -23.72 12.72 10.55
C ALA A 147 -25.05 12.00 10.27
N ALA A 148 -25.90 12.53 9.37
CA ALA A 148 -27.25 12.02 9.18
C ALA A 148 -27.26 10.66 8.50
N GLN A 149 -26.59 10.48 7.35
CA GLN A 149 -26.26 9.19 6.71
C GLN A 149 -25.22 9.41 5.60
N VAL A 150 -24.03 8.81 5.70
CA VAL A 150 -23.06 8.76 4.59
C VAL A 150 -22.79 7.30 4.24
N THR A 151 -23.03 6.95 2.98
CA THR A 151 -22.75 5.62 2.43
C THR A 151 -21.43 5.68 1.69
N ASP A 152 -20.51 4.77 2.01
CA ASP A 152 -19.20 4.63 1.37
C ASP A 152 -18.45 5.96 1.16
N PRO A 153 -18.13 6.72 2.24
CA PRO A 153 -17.41 7.99 2.11
C PRO A 153 -16.03 7.77 1.51
N ILE A 154 -15.71 8.55 0.47
CA ILE A 154 -14.41 8.54 -0.19
C ILE A 154 -13.95 9.98 -0.45
N ALA A 155 -12.80 10.35 0.07
CA ALA A 155 -12.07 11.54 -0.34
C ALA A 155 -11.30 11.23 -1.63
N ALA A 156 -11.94 11.36 -2.79
CA ALA A 156 -11.33 10.95 -4.05
C ALA A 156 -10.01 11.71 -4.34
N PRO A 157 -8.92 11.03 -4.71
CA PRO A 157 -7.68 11.65 -5.15
C PRO A 157 -7.82 12.68 -6.27
N THR A 158 -7.38 13.92 -5.98
CA THR A 158 -7.25 15.01 -6.96
C THR A 158 -5.83 15.56 -7.08
N LYS A 159 -4.94 15.25 -6.13
CA LYS A 159 -3.54 15.66 -6.12
C LYS A 159 -2.64 14.44 -5.90
N LEU A 160 -1.38 14.53 -6.32
CA LEU A 160 -0.39 13.46 -6.14
C LEU A 160 -0.09 13.20 -4.65
N TYR A 161 -0.14 14.26 -3.84
CA TYR A 161 0.05 14.22 -2.40
C TYR A 161 -0.98 15.13 -1.70
N SER A 162 -1.38 14.85 -0.46
CA SER A 162 -1.07 13.65 0.31
C SER A 162 -2.19 12.60 0.18
N HIS A 163 -1.83 11.32 0.20
CA HIS A 163 -2.76 10.19 0.32
C HIS A 163 -2.81 9.69 1.76
N VAL A 164 -3.93 9.05 2.13
CA VAL A 164 -4.13 8.48 3.45
C VAL A 164 -3.36 7.16 3.58
N ILE A 165 -2.71 7.02 4.74
CA ILE A 165 -2.02 5.80 5.18
C ILE A 165 -2.53 5.42 6.57
N ARG A 166 -2.67 4.12 6.81
CA ARG A 166 -3.33 3.58 8.00
C ARG A 166 -2.50 2.48 8.69
N GLY A 167 -2.85 2.18 9.94
CA GLY A 167 -2.32 1.04 10.71
C GLY A 167 -1.02 1.27 11.46
N GLY A 168 -0.21 2.24 11.04
CA GLY A 168 1.14 2.41 11.57
C GLY A 168 2.05 1.24 11.19
N SER A 169 3.34 1.35 11.49
CA SER A 169 4.37 0.43 11.02
C SER A 169 5.22 -0.12 12.15
N TYR A 170 6.17 -0.99 11.79
CA TYR A 170 7.21 -1.47 12.67
C TYR A 170 8.08 -0.37 13.30
N LEU A 171 8.11 0.85 12.75
CA LEU A 171 8.86 2.00 13.28
C LEU A 171 8.04 2.87 14.23
N ASP A 172 6.73 2.66 14.29
CA ASP A 172 5.82 3.58 14.97
C ASP A 172 5.55 3.18 16.42
N ASN A 173 5.29 4.19 17.26
CA ASN A 173 4.82 3.99 18.62
C ASN A 173 3.33 3.63 18.66
N ALA A 174 2.87 3.13 19.81
CA ALA A 174 1.50 2.66 19.99
C ALA A 174 0.43 3.69 19.60
N GLU A 175 0.61 5.00 19.78
CA GLU A 175 -0.43 5.97 19.43
C GLU A 175 -0.76 6.01 17.93
N ARG A 176 0.20 5.65 17.09
CA ARG A 176 0.07 5.56 15.62
C ARG A 176 -0.58 4.27 15.15
N LEU A 177 -0.68 3.26 16.02
CA LEU A 177 -1.29 1.97 15.73
C LEU A 177 -2.80 1.94 16.01
N ARG A 178 -3.35 3.01 16.59
CA ARG A 178 -4.78 3.10 16.89
C ARG A 178 -5.61 2.92 15.62
N ALA A 179 -6.76 2.29 15.76
CA ALA A 179 -7.71 2.06 14.68
C ALA A 179 -8.09 3.35 13.94
N SER A 180 -8.13 4.49 14.65
CA SER A 180 -8.45 5.81 14.09
C SER A 180 -7.24 6.64 13.64
N ALA A 181 -5.99 6.18 13.86
CA ALA A 181 -4.79 6.96 13.55
C ALA A 181 -4.55 7.10 12.05
N ARG A 182 -4.56 8.33 11.54
CA ARG A 182 -4.36 8.67 10.12
C ARG A 182 -2.94 9.19 9.92
N MET A 183 -2.30 8.79 8.84
CA MET A 183 -1.05 9.38 8.37
C MET A 183 -1.24 9.92 6.95
N ALA A 184 -0.56 11.03 6.66
CA ALA A 184 -0.55 11.67 5.35
C ALA A 184 0.76 11.32 4.66
N SER A 185 0.72 10.98 3.38
CA SER A 185 1.94 10.77 2.62
C SER A 185 2.72 12.05 2.39
N ASP A 186 4.05 11.99 2.48
CA ASP A 186 4.92 13.14 2.29
C ASP A 186 5.70 13.04 0.96
N PRO A 187 5.70 14.08 0.11
CA PRO A 187 6.55 14.12 -1.08
C PRO A 187 8.05 14.00 -0.79
N ILE A 188 8.51 14.33 0.42
CA ILE A 188 9.91 14.19 0.82
C ILE A 188 10.39 12.74 0.68
N TRP A 189 9.50 11.74 0.72
CA TRP A 189 9.90 10.34 0.65
C TRP A 189 10.41 9.87 -0.72
N LYS A 190 10.36 10.74 -1.74
CA LYS A 190 11.00 10.54 -3.06
C LYS A 190 12.30 11.31 -3.22
N GLN A 191 12.71 12.09 -2.23
CA GLN A 191 13.79 13.06 -2.41
C GLN A 191 15.07 12.38 -2.89
N ILE A 192 15.42 11.23 -2.31
CA ILE A 192 16.64 10.50 -2.67
C ILE A 192 16.54 9.63 -3.94
N ASP A 193 15.40 9.58 -4.64
CA ASP A 193 15.32 8.86 -5.92
C ASP A 193 16.24 9.56 -6.94
N PRO A 194 17.31 8.91 -7.43
CA PRO A 194 18.28 9.57 -8.30
C PRO A 194 17.74 9.83 -9.73
N GLN A 195 16.56 9.32 -10.08
CA GLN A 195 16.00 9.46 -11.42
C GLN A 195 15.43 10.86 -11.69
N ILE A 196 15.60 11.31 -12.93
CA ILE A 196 15.01 12.55 -13.46
C ILE A 196 14.29 12.19 -14.78
N PRO A 197 12.94 12.27 -14.85
CA PRO A 197 12.02 12.58 -13.76
C PRO A 197 11.99 11.49 -12.67
N LYS A 198 11.49 11.84 -11.48
CA LYS A 198 11.32 10.91 -10.36
C LYS A 198 10.44 9.73 -10.75
N SER A 199 10.70 8.56 -10.17
CA SER A 199 9.95 7.34 -10.43
C SER A 199 8.49 7.46 -9.99
N ASN A 200 7.60 6.93 -10.81
CA ASN A 200 6.21 6.72 -10.43
C ASN A 200 6.02 5.49 -9.53
N TRP A 201 7.05 4.67 -9.35
CA TRP A 201 6.90 3.31 -8.83
C TRP A 201 7.28 3.16 -7.36
N TRP A 202 8.31 3.87 -6.90
CA TRP A 202 8.95 3.57 -5.61
C TRP A 202 9.07 4.82 -4.73
N PHE A 203 8.95 4.62 -3.41
CA PHE A 203 9.28 5.59 -2.37
C PHE A 203 10.51 5.08 -1.60
N PRO A 204 11.73 5.47 -2.00
CA PRO A 204 12.95 4.96 -1.38
C PRO A 204 13.06 5.26 0.12
N GLU A 205 12.39 6.31 0.60
CA GLU A 205 12.41 6.73 2.02
C GLU A 205 11.14 6.36 2.78
N ALA A 206 10.27 5.53 2.19
CA ALA A 206 9.11 4.97 2.88
C ALA A 206 9.17 3.43 2.95
N PRO A 207 10.22 2.83 3.56
CA PRO A 207 10.39 1.37 3.71
C PRO A 207 9.36 0.74 4.65
N PHE A 208 8.37 1.49 5.11
CA PHE A 208 7.38 1.09 6.10
C PHE A 208 5.96 1.04 5.53
N ILE A 209 5.76 1.42 4.26
CA ILE A 209 4.44 1.47 3.62
C ILE A 209 4.27 0.31 2.65
N GLY A 210 3.25 -0.50 2.89
CA GLY A 210 2.76 -1.56 2.02
C GLY A 210 1.30 -1.36 1.61
N ILE A 211 0.62 -2.47 1.32
CA ILE A 211 -0.76 -2.48 0.84
C ILE A 211 -1.52 -3.68 1.38
N ARG A 212 -2.85 -3.54 1.40
CA ARG A 212 -3.77 -4.67 1.33
C ARG A 212 -4.78 -4.44 0.21
N LEU A 213 -5.35 -5.53 -0.27
CA LEU A 213 -6.30 -5.49 -1.38
C LEU A 213 -7.73 -5.74 -0.89
N VAL A 214 -8.67 -5.04 -1.50
CA VAL A 214 -10.10 -5.30 -1.39
C VAL A 214 -10.59 -5.89 -2.71
N ARG A 215 -11.35 -6.98 -2.61
CA ARG A 215 -12.18 -7.52 -3.68
C ARG A 215 -13.64 -7.19 -3.35
N PRO A 216 -14.27 -6.23 -4.03
CA PRO A 216 -15.68 -5.91 -3.79
C PRO A 216 -16.59 -7.14 -3.95
N VAL A 217 -17.58 -7.29 -3.07
CA VAL A 217 -18.57 -8.37 -3.18
C VAL A 217 -19.40 -8.22 -4.45
N LYS A 218 -19.86 -7.00 -4.73
CA LYS A 218 -20.49 -6.63 -6.00
C LYS A 218 -19.39 -6.19 -6.95
N THR A 219 -19.17 -6.96 -8.01
CA THR A 219 -18.16 -6.61 -9.02
C THR A 219 -18.64 -5.38 -9.79
N PRO A 220 -17.84 -4.31 -9.91
CA PRO A 220 -18.20 -3.15 -10.70
C PRO A 220 -18.29 -3.47 -12.19
N THR A 221 -18.93 -2.58 -12.94
CA THR A 221 -18.96 -2.66 -14.41
C THR A 221 -17.56 -2.50 -14.99
N LYS A 222 -17.34 -3.00 -16.22
CA LYS A 222 -16.07 -2.84 -16.92
C LYS A 222 -15.65 -1.37 -17.03
N GLN A 223 -16.60 -0.47 -17.29
CA GLN A 223 -16.34 0.96 -17.39
C GLN A 223 -15.83 1.55 -16.07
N GLU A 224 -16.42 1.17 -14.93
CA GLU A 224 -15.95 1.61 -13.61
C GLU A 224 -14.56 1.07 -13.28
N ILE A 225 -14.30 -0.20 -13.63
CA ILE A 225 -12.98 -0.83 -13.46
C ILE A 225 -11.93 -0.08 -14.27
N GLU A 226 -12.21 0.21 -15.54
CA GLU A 226 -11.31 0.96 -16.42
C GLU A 226 -11.10 2.39 -15.93
N ALA A 227 -12.15 3.06 -15.45
CA ALA A 227 -12.07 4.40 -14.87
C ALA A 227 -11.22 4.44 -13.59
N TYR A 228 -11.21 3.37 -12.80
CA TYR A 228 -10.35 3.24 -11.63
C TYR A 228 -8.88 3.04 -12.02
N TYR A 229 -8.58 2.11 -12.93
CA TYR A 229 -7.20 1.73 -13.26
C TYR A 229 -6.48 2.66 -14.24
N ASN A 230 -7.21 3.37 -15.09
CA ASN A 230 -6.64 4.16 -16.20
C ASN A 230 -6.61 5.67 -15.90
N LYS A 231 -6.70 6.06 -14.62
CA LYS A 231 -6.47 7.45 -14.23
C LYS A 231 -5.05 7.87 -14.66
N PRO A 232 -4.91 8.99 -15.40
CA PRO A 232 -3.60 9.50 -15.75
C PRO A 232 -2.74 9.72 -14.50
N PRO A 233 -1.44 9.38 -14.52
CA PRO A 233 -0.54 9.75 -13.45
C PRO A 233 -0.57 11.26 -13.22
N ILE A 234 -0.73 11.68 -11.96
CA ILE A 234 -0.60 13.08 -11.60
C ILE A 234 0.90 13.40 -11.61
N LYS A 235 1.29 14.44 -12.35
CA LYS A 235 2.71 14.79 -12.49
C LYS A 235 3.30 15.16 -11.13
N ASP A 236 4.45 14.56 -10.83
CA ASP A 236 5.41 15.11 -9.88
C ASP A 236 6.01 16.37 -10.54
N PHE A 237 6.08 17.47 -9.79
CA PHE A 237 6.45 18.81 -10.28
C PHE A 237 7.81 18.85 -10.97
#